data_AF-A0A800AKI8-F1
#
_entry.id   AF-A0A800AKI8-F1
#
_cell.length_a   1.000
_cell.length_b   1.000
_cell.length_c   1.000
_cell.angle_alpha   90.00
_cell.angle_beta   90.00
_cell.angle_gamma   90.00
#
_symmetry.space_group_name_H-M   'P 1'
#
loop_
_entity.id
_entity.type
_entity.pdbx_description
1 polymer ?
#
loop_
_entity_poly.entity_id
_entity_poly.type
_entity_poly.pdbx_seq_one_letter_code
_entity_poly.pdbx_strand_id
1 'polypeptide(L)'
;MAYSNERDKNNKPILHRRMLPFLMRPPALIVMIVSSLFGQFMWTAALSTSWRYHYDRLSLILAFAIGIVLGFIQGRFTSSLFAQYYIDLLLERIKLWNTALGKITTIFGILALGIPVLWNIFARTSPAGLQSYIFGFIGGMNVGIYLWVRKLPK
;
A
#
# COMPACT_ATOMS: atom_id res chain seq x y z
N MET A 1 20.64 17.02 21.54
CA MET A 1 19.17 16.89 21.38
C MET A 1 18.71 15.73 22.25
N ALA A 2 18.03 16.03 23.35
CA ALA A 2 17.49 15.02 24.25
C ALA A 2 16.27 14.39 23.59
N TYR A 3 16.36 13.12 23.19
CA TYR A 3 15.18 12.33 22.84
C TYR A 3 14.39 12.10 24.13
N SER A 4 13.16 12.62 24.19
CA SER A 4 12.26 12.35 25.31
C SER A 4 12.06 10.84 25.41
N ASN A 5 12.37 10.29 26.58
CA ASN A 5 12.13 8.89 26.94
C ASN A 5 10.63 8.66 27.19
N GLU A 6 9.78 9.03 26.23
CA GLU A 6 8.39 8.64 26.29
C GLU A 6 8.29 7.16 25.92
N ARG A 7 7.83 6.38 26.89
CA ARG A 7 7.59 4.94 26.75
C ARG A 7 6.08 4.69 26.83
N ASP A 8 5.61 3.78 25.98
CA ASP A 8 4.24 3.25 26.06
C ASP A 8 4.03 2.49 27.39
N LYS A 9 2.77 2.19 27.75
CA LYS A 9 2.36 1.33 28.87
C LYS A 9 3.14 0.01 28.95
N ASN A 10 3.64 -0.50 27.82
CA ASN A 10 4.47 -1.71 27.73
C ASN A 10 5.99 -1.44 27.77
N ASN A 11 6.42 -0.26 28.22
CA ASN A 11 7.82 0.14 28.38
C ASN A 11 8.62 0.18 27.04
N LYS A 12 7.91 0.24 25.91
CA LYS A 12 8.51 0.34 24.57
C LYS A 12 8.66 1.81 24.15
N PRO A 13 9.76 2.18 23.46
CA PRO A 13 9.93 3.53 22.92
C PRO A 13 8.78 3.90 21.99
N ILE A 14 8.26 5.13 22.10
CA ILE A 14 7.16 5.61 21.25
C ILE A 14 7.67 5.96 19.85
N LEU A 15 7.01 5.42 18.82
CA LEU A 15 7.33 5.73 17.43
C LEU A 15 6.85 7.14 17.06
N HIS A 16 7.80 8.03 16.76
CA HIS A 16 7.53 9.39 16.30
C HIS A 16 7.52 9.47 14.78
N ARG A 17 6.72 10.39 14.22
CA ARG A 17 6.62 10.60 12.77
C ARG A 17 7.96 10.93 12.11
N ARG A 18 8.87 11.58 12.82
CA ARG A 18 10.22 11.94 12.32
C ARG A 18 11.12 10.74 12.08
N MET A 19 10.87 9.64 12.79
CA MET A 19 11.66 8.42 12.69
C MET A 19 11.27 7.60 11.44
N LEU A 20 10.15 7.93 10.78
CA LEU A 20 9.69 7.20 9.60
C LEU A 20 10.58 7.45 8.38
N PRO A 21 10.71 6.45 7.49
CA PRO A 21 11.43 6.60 6.24
C PRO A 21 10.71 7.60 5.33
N PHE A 22 11.45 8.21 4.40
CA PHE A 22 10.94 9.28 3.54
C PHE A 22 9.62 8.93 2.84
N LEU A 23 9.52 7.72 2.29
CA LEU A 23 8.33 7.24 1.56
C LEU A 23 7.08 7.08 2.44
N MET A 24 7.24 6.99 3.77
CA MET A 24 6.13 6.92 4.73
C MET A 24 5.79 8.28 5.34
N ARG A 25 6.45 9.37 4.91
CA ARG A 25 6.10 10.70 5.39
C ARG A 25 4.77 11.15 4.75
N PRO A 26 3.94 11.93 5.47
CA PRO A 26 2.64 12.37 4.95
C PRO A 26 2.68 13.01 3.56
N PRO A 27 3.63 13.92 3.23
CA PRO A 27 3.70 14.51 1.90
C PRO A 27 3.96 13.48 0.80
N ALA A 28 4.88 12.54 1.02
CA ALA A 28 5.19 11.49 0.06
C ALA A 28 3.99 10.56 -0.17
N LEU A 29 3.30 10.17 0.90
CA LEU A 29 2.08 9.35 0.82
C LEU A 29 0.97 10.06 0.04
N ILE A 30 0.77 11.37 0.27
CA ILE A 30 -0.21 12.16 -0.49
C ILE A 30 0.15 12.17 -1.98
N VAL A 31 1.42 12.43 -2.32
CA VAL A 31 1.88 12.43 -3.72
C VAL A 31 1.63 11.07 -4.38
N MET A 32 1.92 9.96 -3.69
CA MET A 32 1.65 8.63 -4.23
C MET A 32 0.15 8.35 -4.42
N ILE A 33 -0.70 8.77 -3.48
CA ILE A 33 -2.16 8.62 -3.60
C ILE A 33 -2.68 9.42 -4.81
N VAL A 34 -2.32 10.70 -4.91
CA VAL A 34 -2.73 11.57 -6.02
C VAL A 34 -2.21 11.03 -7.35
N SER A 35 -0.96 10.56 -7.39
CA SER A 35 -0.36 9.97 -8.59
C SER A 35 -1.09 8.69 -9.03
N SER A 36 -1.58 7.87 -8.08
CA SER A 36 -2.36 6.67 -8.42
C SER A 36 -3.72 7.02 -9.04
N LEU A 37 -4.40 8.06 -8.52
CA LEU A 37 -5.67 8.55 -9.07
C LEU A 37 -5.47 9.19 -10.44
N PHE A 38 -4.45 10.03 -10.59
CA PHE A 38 -4.10 10.64 -11.87
C PHE A 38 -3.71 9.59 -12.90
N GLY A 39 -2.93 8.59 -12.49
CA GLY A 39 -2.57 7.43 -13.32
C GLY A 39 -3.80 6.67 -13.81
N GLN A 40 -4.77 6.39 -12.93
CA GLN A 40 -6.02 5.74 -13.31
C GLN A 40 -6.82 6.58 -14.31
N PHE A 41 -6.90 7.90 -14.09
CA PHE A 41 -7.62 8.80 -14.99
C PHE A 41 -6.97 8.84 -16.39
N MET A 42 -5.66 9.04 -16.45
CA MET A 42 -4.88 9.04 -17.69
C MET A 42 -4.98 7.69 -18.42
N TRP A 43 -4.91 6.59 -17.67
CA TRP A 43 -5.04 5.24 -18.21
C TRP A 43 -6.41 5.02 -18.87
N THR A 44 -7.48 5.39 -18.15
CA THR A 44 -8.86 5.25 -18.64
C THR A 44 -9.10 6.16 -19.86
N ALA A 45 -8.55 7.38 -19.85
CA ALA A 45 -8.62 8.31 -20.97
C ALA A 45 -7.88 7.75 -22.21
N ALA A 46 -6.66 7.26 -22.05
CA ALA A 46 -5.88 6.66 -23.14
C ALA A 46 -6.61 5.47 -23.80
N LEU A 47 -7.23 4.61 -22.99
CA LEU A 47 -8.03 3.49 -23.48
C LEU A 47 -9.29 3.97 -24.22
N SER A 48 -9.95 5.02 -23.73
CA SER A 48 -11.14 5.57 -24.37
C SER A 48 -10.87 6.16 -25.76
N THR A 49 -9.65 6.65 -25.99
CA THR A 49 -9.21 7.17 -27.30
C THR A 49 -8.69 6.08 -28.25
N SER A 50 -8.42 4.88 -27.73
CA SER A 50 -7.91 3.77 -28.54
C SER A 50 -9.06 3.04 -29.25
N TRP A 51 -9.23 3.28 -30.56
CA TRP A 51 -10.25 2.62 -31.39
C TRP A 51 -10.23 1.09 -31.34
N ARG A 52 -9.07 0.51 -31.00
CA ARG A 52 -8.85 -0.94 -30.98
C ARG A 52 -9.46 -1.64 -29.77
N TYR A 53 -9.86 -0.90 -28.73
CA TYR A 53 -10.31 -1.50 -27.49
C TYR A 53 -11.59 -0.83 -26.97
N HIS A 54 -12.73 -1.42 -27.29
CA HIS A 54 -13.97 -1.19 -26.55
C HIS A 54 -13.89 -1.95 -25.21
N TYR A 55 -13.14 -1.39 -24.26
CA TYR A 55 -13.18 -1.89 -22.89
C TYR A 55 -14.45 -1.41 -22.20
N ASP A 56 -15.12 -2.35 -21.54
CA ASP A 56 -16.17 -2.02 -20.60
C ASP A 56 -15.58 -1.18 -19.45
N ARG A 57 -15.99 0.10 -19.39
CA ARG A 57 -15.54 1.05 -18.36
C ARG A 57 -15.88 0.55 -16.96
N LEU A 58 -16.98 -0.17 -16.82
CA LEU A 58 -17.43 -0.72 -15.55
C LEU A 58 -16.42 -1.74 -15.01
N SER A 59 -15.92 -2.62 -15.88
CA SER A 59 -14.87 -3.58 -15.53
C SER A 59 -13.56 -2.91 -15.05
N LEU A 60 -13.15 -1.79 -15.65
CA LEU A 60 -11.96 -1.03 -15.22
C LEU A 60 -12.17 -0.36 -13.85
N ILE A 61 -13.36 0.21 -13.64
CA ILE A 61 -13.74 0.83 -12.36
C ILE A 61 -13.80 -0.22 -11.25
N LEU A 62 -14.40 -1.39 -11.52
CA LEU A 62 -14.45 -2.50 -10.57
C LEU A 62 -13.05 -3.01 -10.23
N ALA A 63 -12.18 -3.19 -11.22
CA ALA A 63 -10.81 -3.61 -10.99
C ALA A 63 -10.05 -2.59 -10.10
N PHE A 64 -10.22 -1.30 -10.37
CA PHE A 64 -9.65 -0.22 -9.56
C PHE A 64 -10.21 -0.24 -8.12
N ALA A 65 -11.52 -0.39 -7.95
CA ALA A 65 -12.16 -0.43 -6.64
C ALA A 65 -11.72 -1.65 -5.81
N ILE A 66 -11.65 -2.83 -6.41
CA ILE A 66 -11.13 -4.05 -5.76
C ILE A 66 -9.66 -3.83 -5.37
N GLY A 67 -8.87 -3.23 -6.26
CA GLY A 67 -7.50 -2.80 -5.99
C GLY A 67 -7.42 -1.94 -4.74
N ILE A 68 -8.22 -0.87 -4.64
CA ILE A 68 -8.25 0.01 -3.46
C ILE A 68 -8.51 -0.77 -2.17
N VAL A 69 -9.51 -1.66 -2.17
CA VAL A 69 -9.87 -2.42 -0.97
C VAL A 69 -8.72 -3.32 -0.51
N LEU A 70 -8.17 -4.13 -1.42
CA LEU A 70 -7.07 -5.04 -1.08
C LEU A 70 -5.79 -4.28 -0.72
N GLY A 71 -5.51 -3.19 -1.44
CA GLY A 71 -4.43 -2.27 -1.13
C GLY A 71 -4.56 -1.69 0.27
N PHE A 72 -5.75 -1.21 0.64
CA PHE A 72 -6.02 -0.63 1.96
C PHE A 72 -5.81 -1.65 3.08
N ILE A 73 -6.28 -2.89 2.91
CA ILE A 73 -6.04 -3.99 3.84
C ILE A 73 -4.53 -4.23 4.00
N GLN A 74 -3.79 -4.30 2.89
CA GLN A 74 -2.33 -4.44 2.93
C GLN A 74 -1.64 -3.26 3.64
N GLY A 75 -2.09 -2.03 3.38
CA GLY A 75 -1.59 -0.83 4.04
C GLY A 75 -1.85 -0.84 5.55
N ARG A 76 -2.99 -1.37 5.99
CA ARG A 76 -3.31 -1.56 7.42
C ARG A 76 -2.41 -2.61 8.08
N PHE A 77 -2.19 -3.75 7.45
CA PHE A 77 -1.27 -4.77 7.96
C PHE A 77 0.16 -4.26 8.03
N THR A 78 0.62 -3.57 6.98
CA THR A 78 1.93 -2.90 6.94
C THR A 78 2.05 -1.90 8.08
N SER A 79 1.03 -1.06 8.29
CA SER A 79 1.03 -0.08 9.38
C SER A 79 1.11 -0.74 10.76
N SER A 80 0.38 -1.83 10.98
CA SER A 80 0.42 -2.60 12.23
C SER A 80 1.80 -3.21 12.48
N LEU A 81 2.41 -3.75 11.43
CA LEU A 81 3.75 -4.32 11.47
C LEU A 81 4.80 -3.28 11.81
N PHE A 82 4.72 -2.10 11.21
CA PHE A 82 5.61 -1.00 11.55
C PHE A 82 5.35 -0.49 12.97
N ALA A 83 4.09 -0.35 13.40
CA ALA A 83 3.80 0.09 14.77
C ALA A 83 4.40 -0.85 15.83
N GLN A 84 4.42 -2.16 15.58
CA GLN A 84 4.89 -3.14 16.55
C GLN A 84 6.40 -3.40 16.51
N TYR A 85 7.00 -3.41 15.33
CA TYR A 85 8.35 -3.93 15.12
C TYR A 85 9.33 -2.93 14.51
N TYR A 86 8.90 -1.71 14.15
CA TYR A 86 9.78 -0.79 13.42
C TYR A 86 11.00 -0.34 14.24
N ILE A 87 10.83 -0.08 15.54
CA ILE A 87 11.96 0.31 16.39
C ILE A 87 12.90 -0.87 16.63
N ASP A 88 12.34 -2.06 16.85
CA ASP A 88 13.15 -3.28 17.00
C ASP A 88 13.90 -3.64 15.71
N LEU A 89 13.32 -3.33 14.54
CA LEU A 89 13.99 -3.43 13.25
C LEU A 89 15.15 -2.41 13.14
N LEU A 90 14.91 -1.14 13.50
CA LEU A 90 15.95 -0.10 13.46
C LEU A 90 17.14 -0.42 14.39
N LEU A 91 16.88 -1.13 15.48
CA LEU A 91 17.90 -1.61 16.42
C LEU A 91 18.51 -2.96 16.02
N GLU A 92 18.19 -3.48 14.82
CA GLU A 92 18.62 -4.77 14.29
C GLU A 92 18.32 -5.99 15.19
N ARG A 93 17.37 -5.83 16.12
CA ARG A 93 17.02 -6.88 17.10
C ARG A 93 16.14 -7.97 16.49
N ILE A 94 15.39 -7.63 15.44
CA ILE A 94 14.40 -8.52 14.83
C ILE A 94 14.46 -8.39 13.30
N LYS A 95 14.40 -9.52 12.60
CA LYS A 95 14.14 -9.58 11.16
C LYS A 95 12.63 -9.68 10.92
N LEU A 96 12.03 -8.72 10.20
CA LEU A 96 10.57 -8.66 9.98
C LEU A 96 9.98 -9.95 9.41
N TRP A 97 10.72 -10.63 8.53
CA TRP A 97 10.33 -11.90 7.89
C TRP A 97 10.15 -13.05 8.89
N ASN A 98 10.75 -12.96 10.08
CA ASN A 98 10.62 -13.99 11.11
C ASN A 98 9.36 -13.82 11.96
N THR A 99 8.73 -12.65 11.92
CA THR A 99 7.51 -12.37 12.69
C THR A 99 6.28 -12.97 12.01
N ALA A 100 5.31 -13.46 12.79
CA ALA A 100 4.06 -14.00 12.24
C ALA A 100 3.31 -12.96 11.39
N LEU A 101 3.25 -11.72 11.87
CA LEU A 101 2.63 -10.60 11.16
C LEU A 101 3.37 -10.27 9.86
N GLY A 102 4.70 -10.33 9.86
CA GLY A 102 5.53 -10.13 8.66
C GLY A 102 5.29 -11.20 7.61
N LYS A 103 5.20 -12.47 8.02
CA LYS A 103 4.84 -13.57 7.13
C LYS A 103 3.45 -13.36 6.52
N ILE A 104 2.44 -13.04 7.33
CA ILE A 104 1.06 -12.80 6.85
C ILE A 104 1.04 -11.63 5.86
N THR A 105 1.66 -10.50 6.20
CA THR A 105 1.68 -9.31 5.33
C THR A 105 2.41 -9.60 4.01
N THR A 106 3.49 -10.38 4.05
CA THR A 106 4.25 -10.77 2.86
C THR A 106 3.46 -11.73 1.99
N ILE A 107 2.88 -12.79 2.57
CA ILE A 107 2.05 -13.77 1.85
C ILE A 107 0.84 -13.06 1.23
N PHE A 108 0.16 -12.20 1.99
CA PHE A 108 -0.96 -11.43 1.47
C PHE A 108 -0.53 -10.54 0.30
N GLY A 109 0.59 -9.82 0.42
CA GLY A 109 1.11 -9.00 -0.67
C GLY A 109 1.43 -9.81 -1.93
N ILE A 110 2.09 -10.96 -1.76
CA ILE A 110 2.41 -11.89 -2.86
C ILE A 110 1.14 -12.40 -3.52
N LEU A 111 0.13 -12.81 -2.75
CA LEU A 111 -1.12 -13.33 -3.31
C LEU A 111 -1.94 -12.21 -3.97
N ALA A 112 -2.05 -11.04 -3.33
CA ALA A 112 -2.84 -9.93 -3.82
C ALA A 112 -2.28 -9.34 -5.12
N LEU A 113 -0.97 -9.41 -5.36
CA LEU A 113 -0.35 -8.99 -6.63
C LEU A 113 -0.15 -10.15 -7.61
N GLY A 114 0.23 -11.32 -7.09
CA GLY A 114 0.53 -12.51 -7.88
C GLY A 114 -0.70 -13.16 -8.49
N ILE A 115 -1.82 -13.27 -7.77
CA ILE A 115 -3.06 -13.87 -8.31
C ILE A 115 -3.55 -13.09 -9.54
N PRO A 116 -3.69 -11.74 -9.52
CA PRO A 116 -4.10 -10.99 -10.70
C PRO A 116 -3.13 -11.11 -11.89
N VAL A 117 -1.83 -11.17 -11.63
CA VAL A 117 -0.82 -11.34 -12.69
C VAL A 117 -0.91 -12.73 -13.32
N LEU A 118 -0.98 -13.79 -12.50
CA LEU A 118 -1.15 -15.16 -12.97
C LEU A 118 -2.48 -15.32 -13.71
N TRP A 119 -3.55 -14.75 -13.18
CA TRP A 119 -4.85 -14.73 -13.85
C TRP A 119 -4.77 -14.05 -15.22
N ASN A 120 -4.06 -12.93 -15.34
CA ASN A 120 -3.85 -12.26 -16.62
C ASN A 120 -3.13 -13.16 -17.63
N ILE A 121 -2.06 -13.83 -17.20
CA ILE A 121 -1.27 -14.75 -18.04
C ILE A 121 -2.11 -15.96 -18.49
N PHE A 122 -2.79 -16.65 -17.56
CA PHE A 122 -3.50 -17.89 -17.86
C PHE A 122 -4.84 -17.67 -18.54
N ALA A 123 -5.63 -16.69 -18.09
CA ALA A 123 -6.94 -16.41 -18.67
C ALA A 123 -6.85 -15.50 -19.93
N ARG A 124 -5.63 -15.08 -20.32
CA ARG A 124 -5.37 -14.15 -21.44
C ARG A 124 -6.26 -12.92 -21.38
N THR A 125 -6.52 -12.44 -20.16
CA THR A 125 -7.38 -11.29 -19.94
C THR A 125 -6.66 -10.01 -20.32
N SER A 126 -7.42 -8.94 -20.56
CA SER A 126 -6.84 -7.66 -20.94
C SER A 126 -5.88 -7.11 -19.87
N PRO A 127 -4.68 -6.65 -20.25
CA PRO A 127 -3.76 -5.97 -19.32
C PRO A 127 -4.36 -4.67 -18.74
N ALA A 128 -5.43 -4.14 -19.34
CA ALA A 128 -6.09 -2.92 -18.88
C ALA A 128 -6.78 -3.05 -17.52
N GLY A 129 -7.39 -4.20 -17.26
CA GLY A 129 -8.00 -4.49 -15.95
C GLY A 129 -6.93 -4.63 -14.87
N LEU A 130 -5.83 -5.33 -15.19
CA LEU A 130 -4.70 -5.50 -14.29
C LEU A 130 -4.05 -4.16 -13.94
N GLN A 131 -3.82 -3.29 -14.92
CA GLN A 131 -3.24 -1.97 -14.68
C GLN A 131 -4.15 -1.10 -13.80
N SER A 132 -5.47 -1.14 -14.02
CA SER A 132 -6.43 -0.42 -13.18
C SER A 132 -6.44 -0.95 -11.75
N TYR A 133 -6.37 -2.27 -11.59
CA TYR A 133 -6.21 -2.92 -10.29
C TYR A 133 -4.93 -2.47 -9.58
N ILE A 134 -3.79 -2.40 -10.27
CA ILE A 134 -2.50 -1.98 -9.70
C ILE A 134 -2.57 -0.54 -9.20
N PHE A 135 -3.13 0.40 -9.98
CA PHE A 135 -3.32 1.78 -9.53
C PHE A 135 -4.18 1.84 -8.27
N GLY A 136 -5.28 1.09 -8.24
CA GLY A 136 -6.14 1.00 -7.06
C GLY A 136 -5.40 0.45 -5.85
N PHE A 137 -4.66 -0.65 -6.02
CA PHE A 137 -3.89 -1.30 -4.96
C PHE A 137 -2.84 -0.39 -4.35
N ILE A 138 -2.04 0.28 -5.18
CA ILE A 138 -1.02 1.23 -4.71
C ILE A 138 -1.69 2.40 -3.99
N GLY A 139 -2.75 2.97 -4.56
CA GLY A 139 -3.49 4.08 -3.95
C GLY A 139 -4.06 3.70 -2.59
N GLY A 140 -4.79 2.59 -2.51
CA GLY A 140 -5.39 2.08 -1.28
C GLY A 140 -4.36 1.77 -0.19
N MET A 141 -3.24 1.16 -0.56
CA MET A 141 -2.15 0.86 0.38
C MET A 141 -1.58 2.13 1.01
N ASN A 142 -1.30 3.15 0.18
CA ASN A 142 -0.80 4.43 0.67
C ASN A 142 -1.82 5.18 1.53
N VAL A 143 -3.12 5.08 1.22
CA VAL A 143 -4.19 5.61 2.10
C VAL A 143 -4.16 4.92 3.47
N GLY A 144 -4.06 3.59 3.49
CA GLY A 144 -3.98 2.81 4.73
C GLY A 144 -2.82 3.23 5.62
N ILE A 145 -1.64 3.42 5.02
CA ILE A 145 -0.43 3.90 5.71
C ILE A 145 -0.60 5.35 6.16
N TYR A 146 -1.13 6.23 5.30
CA TYR A 146 -1.36 7.64 5.63
C TYR A 146 -2.28 7.83 6.84
N LEU A 147 -3.37 7.07 6.91
CA LEU A 147 -4.30 7.11 8.04
C LEU A 147 -3.69 6.65 9.36
N TRP A 148 -2.64 5.82 9.31
CA TRP A 148 -1.86 5.45 10.49
C TRP A 148 -0.83 6.53 10.84
N VAL A 149 -0.02 6.97 9.88
CA VAL A 149 1.04 7.98 10.09
C VAL A 149 0.47 9.29 10.65
N ARG A 150 -0.72 9.69 10.21
CA ARG A 150 -1.39 10.91 10.71
C ARG A 150 -1.70 10.86 12.22
N LYS A 151 -1.79 9.66 12.81
CA LYS A 151 -2.08 9.44 14.23
C LYS A 151 -0.81 9.37 15.09
N LEU A 152 0.37 9.29 14.48
CA LEU A 152 1.64 9.26 15.23
C LEU A 152 2.00 10.65 15.77
N PRO A 153 2.62 10.72 16.96
CA PRO A 153 3.12 11.96 17.54
C PRO A 153 4.21 12.60 16.67
N LYS A 154 4.34 13.93 16.78
CA LYS A 154 5.19 14.78 15.93
C LYS A 154 6.66 14.73 16.30
#